data_AF-A0A7S3VAW1-F1
#
_entry.id   AF-A0A7S3VAW1-F1
#
_cell.length_a   1.000
_cell.length_b   1.000
_cell.length_c   1.000
_cell.angle_alpha   90.00
_cell.angle_beta   90.00
_cell.angle_gamma   90.00
#
_symmetry.space_group_name_H-M   'P 1'
#
loop_
_entity.id
_entity.type
_entity.pdbx_description
1 polymer ?
#
loop_
_entity_poly.entity_id
_entity_poly.type
_entity_poly.pdbx_seq_one_letter_code
_entity_poly.pdbx_strand_id
1 'polypeptide(L)'
;TNKIMNMNSNVNMNMKWTIEETRKFYISLRQCGTDFSTMESFFNGSDDTNKRNRRQLKNKYKRECQKNLHLIDMAMDPRVQLPLDMSVFGELDMDAVQNTVVPLGQAKAGCDA
;
A
#
# COMPACT_ATOMS: atom_id res chain seq x y z
N THR A 1 -35.14 8.36 28.30
CA THR A 1 -33.70 8.55 28.54
C THR A 1 -32.97 7.93 27.36
N ASN A 2 -32.55 8.76 26.40
CA ASN A 2 -31.97 8.29 25.15
C ASN A 2 -30.58 7.72 25.40
N LYS A 3 -30.49 6.38 25.36
CA LYS A 3 -29.24 5.64 25.51
C LYS A 3 -28.46 5.80 24.20
N ILE A 4 -27.51 6.72 24.21
CA ILE A 4 -26.53 6.94 23.13
C ILE A 4 -25.88 5.58 22.83
N MET A 5 -26.12 5.03 21.64
CA MET A 5 -25.38 3.87 21.16
C MET A 5 -23.96 4.34 20.80
N ASN A 6 -23.06 4.16 21.76
CA ASN A 6 -21.63 4.29 21.56
C ASN A 6 -21.17 3.19 20.58
N MET A 7 -21.10 3.51 19.29
CA MET A 7 -20.44 2.69 18.26
C MET A 7 -18.92 2.78 18.38
N ASN A 8 -18.38 2.47 19.56
CA ASN A 8 -16.99 2.03 19.68
C ASN A 8 -16.98 0.51 19.47
N SER A 9 -17.37 0.09 18.27
CA SER A 9 -17.17 -1.27 17.85
C SER A 9 -15.67 -1.40 17.59
N ASN A 10 -14.98 -1.98 18.58
CA ASN A 10 -13.61 -2.45 18.49
C ASN A 10 -13.58 -3.65 17.53
N VAL A 11 -13.94 -3.40 16.27
CA VAL A 11 -14.01 -4.43 15.27
C VAL A 11 -12.58 -4.65 14.80
N ASN A 12 -11.92 -5.58 15.47
CA ASN A 12 -10.94 -6.44 14.83
C ASN A 12 -11.65 -7.20 13.70
N MET A 13 -12.04 -6.47 12.64
CA MET A 13 -12.50 -7.03 11.39
C MET A 13 -11.29 -7.75 10.84
N ASN A 14 -11.23 -9.07 11.02
CA ASN A 14 -10.50 -9.93 10.10
C ASN A 14 -11.18 -9.79 8.73
N MET A 15 -10.95 -8.66 8.06
CA MET A 15 -11.49 -8.36 6.75
C MET A 15 -11.04 -9.48 5.83
N LYS A 16 -12.00 -10.34 5.46
CA LYS A 16 -11.77 -11.47 4.57
C LYS A 16 -11.24 -10.93 3.24
N TRP A 17 -10.32 -11.66 2.64
CA TRP A 17 -9.82 -11.33 1.30
C TRP A 17 -10.83 -11.83 0.29
N THR A 18 -11.41 -10.94 -0.51
CA THR A 18 -12.25 -11.37 -1.62
C THR A 18 -11.39 -11.93 -2.75
N ILE A 19 -12.05 -12.55 -3.73
CA ILE A 19 -11.38 -13.10 -4.91
C ILE A 19 -10.81 -11.95 -5.75
N GLU A 20 -11.54 -10.86 -5.88
CA GLU A 20 -11.15 -9.65 -6.61
C GLU A 20 -9.92 -8.99 -5.97
N GLU A 21 -9.92 -8.85 -4.64
CA GLU A 21 -8.76 -8.33 -3.91
C GLU A 21 -7.55 -9.24 -4.03
N THR A 22 -7.75 -10.56 -3.96
CA THR A 22 -6.65 -11.52 -4.10
C THR A 22 -6.08 -11.47 -5.52
N ARG A 23 -6.92 -11.30 -6.55
CA ARG A 23 -6.46 -11.07 -7.93
C ARG A 23 -5.68 -9.75 -8.03
N LYS A 24 -6.19 -8.67 -7.43
CA LYS A 24 -5.50 -7.38 -7.39
C LYS A 24 -4.13 -7.48 -6.70
N PHE A 25 -4.03 -8.26 -5.63
CA PHE A 25 -2.78 -8.55 -4.94
C PHE A 25 -1.74 -9.21 -5.85
N TYR A 26 -2.13 -10.25 -6.60
CA TYR A 26 -1.21 -10.89 -7.56
C TYR A 26 -0.81 -9.95 -8.71
N ILE A 27 -1.72 -9.11 -9.20
CA ILE A 27 -1.40 -8.10 -10.21
C ILE A 27 -0.40 -7.07 -9.66
N SER A 28 -0.60 -6.59 -8.42
CA SER A 28 0.31 -5.65 -7.79
C SER A 28 1.69 -6.25 -7.52
N LEU A 29 1.78 -7.54 -7.14
CA LEU A 29 3.05 -8.26 -7.00
C LEU A 29 3.84 -8.26 -8.33
N ARG A 30 3.16 -8.41 -9.47
CA ARG A 30 3.80 -8.37 -10.80
C ARG A 30 4.32 -6.98 -11.18
N GLN A 31 3.84 -5.91 -10.54
CA GLN A 31 4.23 -4.53 -10.83
C GLN A 31 5.34 -4.01 -9.91
N CYS A 32 5.20 -4.22 -8.59
CA CYS A 32 6.10 -3.64 -7.58
C CYS A 32 6.81 -4.69 -6.71
N GLY A 33 6.59 -5.99 -6.96
CA GLY A 33 7.19 -7.05 -6.18
C GLY A 33 6.76 -7.01 -4.71
N THR A 34 7.72 -7.14 -3.79
CA THR A 34 7.46 -7.17 -2.34
C THR A 34 7.54 -5.80 -1.68
N ASP A 35 7.55 -4.71 -2.46
CA ASP A 35 7.39 -3.37 -1.93
C ASP A 35 5.94 -3.13 -1.50
N PHE A 36 5.62 -3.57 -0.28
CA PHE A 36 4.30 -3.43 0.30
C PHE A 36 3.88 -1.99 0.57
N SER A 37 4.83 -1.04 0.62
CA SER A 37 4.51 0.37 0.78
C SER A 37 3.97 0.92 -0.55
N THR A 38 4.66 0.63 -1.66
CA THR A 38 4.18 0.97 -3.01
C THR A 38 2.88 0.23 -3.35
N MET A 39 2.76 -1.04 -2.94
CA MET A 39 1.56 -1.86 -3.13
C MET A 39 0.32 -1.29 -2.44
N GLU A 40 0.48 -0.63 -1.28
CA GLU A 40 -0.63 -0.03 -0.51
C GLU A 40 -1.45 0.96 -1.35
N SER A 41 -0.79 1.73 -2.23
CA SER A 41 -1.46 2.67 -3.13
C SER A 41 -2.50 2.01 -4.04
N PHE A 42 -2.27 0.76 -4.46
CA PHE A 42 -3.22 -0.01 -5.25
C PHE A 42 -4.50 -0.35 -4.47
N PHE A 43 -4.49 -0.30 -3.15
CA PHE A 43 -5.62 -0.64 -2.30
C PHE A 43 -6.28 0.59 -1.64
N ASN A 44 -5.94 1.80 -2.08
CA ASN A 44 -6.50 3.07 -1.57
C ASN A 44 -7.74 3.55 -2.35
N GLY A 45 -8.56 2.65 -2.89
CA GLY A 45 -9.73 3.01 -3.71
C GLY A 45 -10.86 3.71 -2.94
N SER A 46 -11.80 4.31 -3.69
CA SER A 46 -12.90 5.21 -3.26
C SER A 46 -13.92 4.64 -2.27
N ASP A 47 -13.78 3.38 -1.86
CA ASP A 47 -14.63 2.74 -0.87
C ASP A 47 -13.79 2.44 0.38
N ASP A 48 -13.99 3.25 1.43
CA ASP A 48 -13.28 3.16 2.72
C ASP A 48 -13.37 1.77 3.35
N THR A 49 -14.32 0.94 2.92
CA THR A 49 -14.51 -0.41 3.42
C THR A 49 -13.42 -1.40 2.97
N ASN A 50 -12.63 -1.06 1.95
CA ASN A 50 -11.72 -2.02 1.31
C ASN A 50 -10.24 -1.60 1.30
N LYS A 51 -9.87 -0.68 2.19
CA LYS A 51 -8.48 -0.22 2.34
C LYS A 51 -7.61 -1.32 2.95
N ARG A 52 -6.51 -1.65 2.27
CA ARG A 52 -5.49 -2.58 2.78
C ARG A 52 -4.22 -1.83 3.11
N ASN A 53 -3.73 -2.01 4.34
CA ASN A 53 -2.47 -1.42 4.75
C ASN A 53 -1.26 -2.33 4.48
N ARG A 54 -0.07 -1.75 4.51
CA ARG A 54 1.23 -2.45 4.36
C ARG A 54 1.34 -3.73 5.21
N ARG A 55 0.89 -3.67 6.48
CA ARG A 55 0.95 -4.81 7.41
C ARG A 55 0.04 -5.96 6.94
N GLN A 56 -1.17 -5.64 6.48
CA GLN A 56 -2.11 -6.63 5.94
C GLN A 56 -1.59 -7.27 4.65
N LEU A 57 -0.98 -6.48 3.75
CA LEU A 57 -0.37 -6.96 2.51
C LEU A 57 0.78 -7.93 2.80
N LYS A 58 1.69 -7.57 3.72
CA LYS A 58 2.77 -8.48 4.17
C LYS A 58 2.22 -9.78 4.77
N ASN A 59 1.16 -9.70 5.58
CA ASN A 59 0.52 -10.88 6.17
C ASN A 59 -0.22 -11.74 5.12
N LYS A 60 -0.75 -11.14 4.06
CA LYS A 60 -1.31 -11.85 2.91
C LYS A 60 -0.21 -12.58 2.15
N TYR A 61 0.89 -11.91 1.82
CA TYR A 61 2.04 -12.52 1.15
C TYR A 61 2.56 -13.76 1.90
N LYS A 62 2.75 -13.66 3.22
CA LYS A 62 3.18 -14.82 4.04
C LYS A 62 2.20 -16.00 3.95
N ARG A 63 0.89 -15.74 3.99
CA ARG A 63 -0.15 -16.77 3.88
C ARG A 63 -0.18 -17.40 2.49
N GLU A 64 -0.02 -16.60 1.43
CA GLU A 64 0.03 -17.10 0.05
C GLU A 64 1.32 -17.91 -0.20
N CYS A 65 2.47 -17.53 0.35
CA CYS A 65 3.70 -18.34 0.27
C CYS A 65 3.52 -19.73 0.91
N GLN A 66 2.71 -19.83 1.96
CA GLN A 66 2.44 -21.11 2.64
C GLN A 66 1.42 -21.98 1.88
N LYS A 67 0.39 -21.36 1.28
CA LYS A 67 -0.76 -22.10 0.72
C LYS A 67 -0.73 -22.21 -0.80
N ASN A 68 -0.16 -21.22 -1.48
CA ASN A 68 -0.27 -20.99 -2.92
C ASN A 68 1.09 -20.57 -3.51
N LEU A 69 2.17 -21.25 -3.11
CA LEU A 69 3.54 -20.90 -3.51
C LEU A 69 3.69 -20.77 -5.04
N HIS A 70 3.10 -21.69 -5.79
CA HIS A 70 3.10 -21.67 -7.26
C HIS A 70 2.55 -20.37 -7.87
N LEU A 71 1.56 -19.73 -7.23
CA LEU A 71 1.02 -18.44 -7.70
C LEU A 71 1.96 -17.28 -7.37
N ILE A 72 2.66 -17.35 -6.25
CA ILE A 72 3.69 -16.37 -5.89
C ILE A 72 4.87 -16.47 -6.85
N ASP A 73 5.36 -17.68 -7.12
CA ASP A 73 6.45 -17.92 -8.05
C ASP A 73 6.09 -17.41 -9.45
N MET A 74 4.88 -17.70 -9.92
CA MET A 74 4.37 -17.18 -11.19
C MET A 74 4.27 -15.65 -11.19
N ALA A 75 3.79 -15.03 -10.10
CA ALA A 75 3.66 -13.57 -10.03
C ALA A 75 5.01 -12.84 -9.90
N MET A 76 6.05 -13.52 -9.40
CA MET A 76 7.40 -12.98 -9.23
C MET A 76 8.33 -13.27 -10.41
N ASP A 77 7.88 -14.06 -11.39
CA ASP A 77 8.68 -14.38 -12.58
C ASP A 77 8.98 -13.11 -13.39
N PRO A 78 10.26 -12.78 -13.63
CA PRO A 78 10.67 -11.62 -14.43
C PRO A 78 10.02 -11.56 -15.82
N ARG A 79 9.68 -12.71 -16.41
CA ARG A 79 9.09 -12.80 -17.75
C ARG A 79 7.65 -12.32 -17.83
N VAL A 80 6.95 -12.26 -16.68
CA VAL A 80 5.55 -11.83 -16.61
C VAL A 80 5.37 -10.57 -15.78
N GLN A 81 6.45 -9.86 -15.44
CA GLN A 81 6.35 -8.56 -14.77
C GLN A 81 5.58 -7.56 -15.62
N LEU A 82 4.84 -6.69 -14.95
CA LEU A 82 4.03 -5.65 -15.55
C LEU A 82 4.67 -4.29 -15.23
N PRO A 83 4.60 -3.30 -16.13
CA PRO A 83 5.00 -1.94 -15.80
C PRO A 83 4.14 -1.42 -14.64
N LEU A 84 4.75 -0.58 -13.80
CA LEU A 84 4.06 0.07 -12.69
C LEU A 84 3.00 1.02 -13.22
N ASP A 85 1.76 0.84 -12.78
CA ASP A 85 0.66 1.74 -13.10
C ASP A 85 0.77 3.02 -12.26
N MET A 86 1.31 4.06 -12.88
CA MET A 86 1.52 5.35 -12.23
C MET A 86 0.22 6.09 -11.90
N SER A 87 -0.88 5.76 -12.58
CA SER A 87 -2.18 6.43 -12.35
C SER A 87 -2.75 6.17 -10.95
N VAL A 88 -2.29 5.10 -10.30
CA VAL A 88 -2.68 4.68 -8.95
C VAL A 88 -2.18 5.66 -7.87
N PHE A 89 -1.11 6.41 -8.14
CA PHE A 89 -0.48 7.31 -7.17
C PHE A 89 -1.10 8.71 -7.12
N GLY A 90 -2.19 8.94 -7.87
CA GLY A 90 -2.82 10.25 -8.02
C GLY A 90 -1.97 11.23 -8.82
N GLU A 91 -2.53 12.38 -9.18
CA GLU A 91 -1.72 13.51 -9.63
C GLU A 91 -0.82 13.92 -8.46
N LEU A 92 0.49 13.79 -8.64
CA LEU A 92 1.44 14.42 -7.74
C LEU A 92 1.17 15.92 -7.82
N ASP A 93 0.70 16.49 -6.71
CA ASP A 93 0.50 17.93 -6.60
C ASP A 93 1.87 18.62 -6.71
N MET A 94 2.23 19.04 -7.93
CA MET A 94 3.51 19.72 -8.17
C MET A 94 3.61 21.03 -7.41
N ASP A 95 2.48 21.58 -6.92
CA ASP A 95 2.45 22.78 -6.09
C ASP A 95 2.99 22.53 -4.68
N ALA A 96 3.05 21.26 -4.23
CA ALA A 96 3.67 20.89 -2.95
C ALA A 96 5.21 20.93 -2.98
N VAL A 97 5.83 20.99 -4.16
CA VAL A 97 7.30 21.03 -4.29
C VAL A 97 7.86 22.38 -3.84
N GLN A 98 7.16 23.48 -4.08
CA GLN A 98 7.66 24.83 -3.73
C GLN A 98 7.90 25.06 -2.23
N ASN A 99 7.27 24.26 -1.35
CA ASN A 99 7.45 24.38 0.10
C ASN A 99 8.53 23.45 0.69
N THR A 100 9.18 22.60 -0.11
CA THR A 100 10.19 21.62 0.38
C THR A 100 11.56 21.74 -0.27
N VAL A 101 11.72 22.58 -1.31
CA VAL A 101 13.05 22.87 -1.87
C VAL A 101 13.81 23.76 -0.89
N VAL A 102 14.57 23.15 0.03
CA VAL A 102 15.69 23.84 0.65
C VAL A 102 16.73 24.10 -0.45
N PRO A 103 17.11 25.35 -0.74
CA PRO A 103 18.19 25.62 -1.68
C PRO A 103 19.44 24.87 -1.24
N LEU A 104 20.07 24.17 -2.19
CA LEU A 104 21.34 23.47 -1.98
C LEU A 104 22.43 24.50 -1.65
N GLY A 105 22.54 24.84 -0.36
CA GLY A 105 23.39 25.93 0.12
C GLY A 105 23.07 26.48 1.52
N GLN A 106 21.96 26.08 2.16
CA GLN A 106 21.60 26.56 3.50
C GLN A 106 21.74 25.53 4.63
N ALA A 107 22.62 24.53 4.47
CA ALA A 107 23.10 23.79 5.63
C ALA A 107 23.97 24.72 6.47
N LYS A 108 23.38 25.36 7.48
CA LYS A 108 24.15 26.09 8.50
C LYS A 108 25.00 25.04 9.23
N ALA A 109 26.30 25.07 9.00
CA ALA A 109 27.26 24.33 9.81
C ALA A 109 27.15 24.89 11.23
N GLY A 110 26.42 24.19 12.09
CA GLY A 110 26.43 24.44 13.53
C GLY A 110 27.73 23.88 14.11
N CYS A 111 28.84 24.57 13.88
CA CYS A 111 30.05 24.43 14.67
C CYS A 111 30.36 25.80 15.29
N ASP A 112 29.98 25.97 16.54
CA ASP A 112 30.47 26.98 17.49
C ASP A 112 30.07 26.41 18.87
N ALA A 113 30.96 25.71 19.59
CA ALA A 113 32.10 26.15 20.42
C ALA A 113 31.74 25.92 21.89
#